data_AF-A0A9Q3IZS4-F1
#
_entry.id   AF-A0A9Q3IZS4-F1
#
_cell.length_a   1.000
_cell.length_b   1.000
_cell.length_c   1.000
_cell.angle_alpha   90.00
_cell.angle_beta   90.00
_cell.angle_gamma   90.00
#
_symmetry.space_group_name_H-M   'P 1'
#
loop_
_entity.id
_entity.type
_entity.pdbx_description
1 polymer ?
#
loop_
_entity_poly.entity_id
_entity_poly.type
_entity_poly.pdbx_seq_one_letter_code
_entity_poly.pdbx_strand_id
1 'polypeptide(L)'
;MYVSYYQDYWYTWLPLAEFSYNNAEHSSTKQSPFFTIYGRKPRFDSIHISQDSPAGKLSTKIQSVQHVVKEELESAIRRFKKYADRNRAIPPDFQPGDKVWLASKNIKTTRTIKKLHKDGWDLLKF
;
A
#
# COMPACT_ATOMS: atom_id res chain seq x y z
N MET A 1 -0.64 -4.90 -23.56
CA MET A 1 -0.58 -3.51 -24.05
C MET A 1 0.88 -3.22 -24.36
N TYR A 2 1.21 -3.04 -25.63
CA TYR A 2 2.59 -3.03 -26.15
C TYR A 2 3.26 -1.68 -25.85
N VAL A 3 4.42 -1.70 -25.18
CA VAL A 3 5.32 -0.54 -25.11
C VAL A 3 6.04 -0.45 -26.45
N SER A 4 6.01 0.72 -27.10
CA SER A 4 6.73 0.93 -28.37
C SER A 4 8.23 0.70 -28.20
N TYR A 5 8.90 0.22 -29.26
CA TYR A 5 10.33 -0.12 -29.28
C TYR A 5 11.27 0.94 -28.67
N TYR A 6 10.95 2.23 -28.82
CA TYR A 6 11.76 3.34 -28.31
C TYR A 6 11.43 3.81 -26.88
N GLN A 7 10.38 3.28 -26.23
CA GLN A 7 9.94 3.68 -24.88
C GLN A 7 9.67 5.19 -24.64
N ASP A 8 9.69 6.03 -25.66
CA ASP A 8 9.66 7.50 -25.49
C ASP A 8 8.28 8.10 -25.18
N TYR A 9 7.20 7.34 -25.35
CA TYR A 9 5.83 7.86 -25.28
C TYR A 9 5.09 7.50 -23.99
N TRP A 10 5.76 6.97 -22.97
CA TRP A 10 5.10 6.55 -21.72
C TRP A 10 4.31 7.69 -21.04
N TYR A 11 4.77 8.93 -21.17
CA TYR A 11 4.12 10.10 -20.57
C TYR A 11 2.73 10.38 -21.18
N THR A 12 2.49 10.06 -22.45
CA THR A 12 1.17 10.24 -23.08
C THR A 12 0.15 9.25 -22.54
N TRP A 13 0.60 8.13 -21.99
CA TRP A 13 -0.25 7.11 -21.37
C TRP A 13 -0.48 7.36 -19.88
N LEU A 14 0.23 8.30 -19.24
CA LEU A 14 0.07 8.61 -17.82
C LEU A 14 -1.38 8.92 -17.43
N PRO A 15 -2.13 9.79 -18.15
CA PRO A 15 -3.52 10.07 -17.77
C PRO A 15 -4.41 8.83 -17.83
N LEU A 16 -4.18 7.95 -18.82
CA LEU A 16 -4.95 6.72 -18.97
C LEU A 16 -4.55 5.67 -17.93
N ALA A 17 -3.27 5.57 -17.60
CA ALA A 17 -2.75 4.70 -16.55
C ALA A 17 -3.25 5.14 -15.17
N GLU A 18 -3.22 6.43 -14.87
CA GLU A 18 -3.78 7.03 -13.65
C GLU A 18 -5.28 6.77 -13.57
N PHE A 19 -6.03 7.02 -14.65
CA PHE A 19 -7.46 6.74 -14.69
C PHE A 19 -7.75 5.25 -14.44
N SER A 20 -7.00 4.36 -15.08
CA SER A 20 -7.16 2.92 -14.95
C SER A 20 -6.81 2.44 -13.54
N TYR A 21 -5.73 2.95 -12.95
CA TYR A 21 -5.29 2.64 -11.59
C TYR A 21 -6.29 3.14 -10.54
N ASN A 22 -6.78 4.38 -10.68
CA ASN A 22 -7.77 4.96 -9.76
C ASN A 22 -9.14 4.27 -9.81
N ASN A 23 -9.42 3.53 -10.89
CA ASN A 23 -10.67 2.77 -11.09
C ASN A 23 -10.56 1.28 -10.82
N ALA A 24 -9.35 0.74 -10.78
CA ALA A 24 -9.13 -0.65 -10.43
C ALA A 24 -9.47 -0.90 -8.95
N GLU A 25 -10.12 -2.03 -8.68
CA GLU A 25 -10.36 -2.47 -7.31
C GLU A 25 -9.05 -2.88 -6.65
N HIS A 26 -8.73 -2.29 -5.49
CA HIS A 26 -7.53 -2.68 -4.76
C HIS A 26 -7.82 -3.87 -3.85
N SER A 27 -6.95 -4.89 -3.87
CA SER A 27 -7.18 -6.17 -3.19
C SER A 27 -7.40 -6.06 -1.67
N SER A 28 -6.78 -5.06 -1.04
CA SER A 28 -6.88 -4.80 0.40
C SER A 28 -8.14 -4.05 0.82
N THR A 29 -8.70 -3.19 -0.04
CA THR A 29 -9.86 -2.33 0.29
C THR A 29 -11.14 -2.82 -0.38
N LYS A 30 -11.03 -3.73 -1.36
CA LYS A 30 -12.15 -4.23 -2.19
C LYS A 30 -12.94 -3.13 -2.89
N GLN A 31 -12.35 -1.95 -2.99
CA GLN A 31 -12.92 -0.74 -3.59
C GLN A 31 -11.83 -0.02 -4.37
N SER A 32 -12.22 0.74 -5.40
CA SER A 32 -11.26 1.59 -6.10
C SER A 32 -10.95 2.85 -5.30
N PRO A 33 -9.74 3.43 -5.43
CA PRO A 33 -9.40 4.71 -4.81
C PRO A 33 -10.40 5.82 -5.15
N PHE A 34 -10.82 5.91 -6.42
CA PHE A 34 -11.81 6.89 -6.87
C PHE A 34 -13.16 6.71 -6.16
N PHE A 35 -13.64 5.47 -6.04
CA PHE A 35 -14.91 5.19 -5.39
C PHE A 35 -14.86 5.52 -3.89
N THR A 36 -13.71 5.30 -3.25
CA THR A 36 -13.51 5.60 -1.82
C THR A 36 -13.56 7.10 -1.54
N ILE A 37 -13.01 7.92 -2.44
CA ILE A 37 -12.96 9.39 -2.29
C ILE A 37 -14.29 10.03 -2.68
N TYR A 38 -14.86 9.62 -3.82
CA TYR A 38 -16.00 10.30 -4.43
C TYR A 38 -17.35 9.58 -4.25
N GLY A 39 -17.38 8.36 -3.73
CA GLY A 39 -18.61 7.59 -3.50
C GLY A 39 -19.37 7.18 -4.79
N ARG A 40 -18.73 7.33 -5.96
CA ARG A 40 -19.29 7.03 -7.29
C ARG A 40 -18.24 6.40 -8.19
N LYS A 41 -18.66 5.55 -9.13
CA LYS A 41 -17.79 5.04 -10.20
C LYS A 41 -17.79 6.07 -11.35
N PRO A 42 -16.65 6.40 -11.96
CA PRO A 42 -16.64 7.30 -13.11
C PRO A 42 -17.23 6.56 -14.31
N ARG A 43 -18.06 7.26 -15.07
CA ARG A 43 -18.55 6.79 -16.37
C ARG A 43 -17.55 7.25 -17.43
N PHE A 44 -17.26 6.38 -18.40
CA PHE A 44 -16.36 6.70 -19.51
C PHE A 44 -17.01 7.69 -20.50
N ASP A 45 -18.33 7.83 -20.43
CA ASP A 45 -19.08 8.86 -21.12
C ASP A 45 -18.71 10.22 -20.51
N SER A 46 -17.99 11.03 -21.29
CA SER A 46 -17.83 12.49 -21.21
C SER A 46 -18.00 13.08 -19.81
N ILE A 47 -16.90 13.63 -19.26
CA ILE A 47 -16.81 14.41 -18.01
C ILE A 47 -17.96 15.42 -17.88
N HIS A 48 -19.13 14.94 -17.45
CA HIS A 48 -20.24 15.73 -16.98
C HIS A 48 -20.23 15.53 -15.48
N ILE A 49 -19.58 16.47 -14.80
CA ILE A 49 -19.78 16.66 -13.37
C ILE A 49 -21.21 17.18 -13.25
N SER A 50 -22.21 16.29 -13.24
CA SER A 50 -23.55 16.66 -12.82
C SER A 50 -23.44 17.21 -11.40
N GLN A 51 -23.64 18.51 -11.25
CA GLN A 51 -23.60 19.23 -9.98
C GLN A 51 -24.83 18.95 -9.10
N ASP A 52 -25.81 18.22 -9.62
CA ASP A 52 -27.09 17.99 -8.95
C ASP A 52 -27.11 16.67 -8.19
N SER A 53 -26.37 16.60 -7.09
CA SER A 53 -26.71 15.65 -6.02
C SER A 53 -26.81 16.43 -4.71
N PRO A 54 -27.91 16.35 -3.95
CA PRO A 54 -28.01 17.03 -2.66
C PRO A 54 -26.83 16.61 -1.79
N ALA A 55 -25.94 17.55 -1.47
CA ALA A 55 -24.62 17.30 -0.86
C ALA A 55 -24.70 16.38 0.38
N GLY A 56 -25.80 16.44 1.14
CA GLY A 56 -26.04 15.58 2.30
C GLY A 56 -26.14 14.07 1.98
N LYS A 57 -26.82 13.68 0.89
CA LYS A 57 -26.97 12.25 0.52
C LYS A 57 -25.67 11.66 -0.05
N LEU A 58 -24.86 12.49 -0.71
CA LEU A 58 -23.54 12.09 -1.20
C LEU A 58 -22.55 11.94 -0.04
N SER A 59 -22.57 12.86 0.93
CA SER A 59 -21.71 12.82 2.11
C SER A 59 -21.93 11.56 2.96
N THR A 60 -23.19 11.21 3.26
CA THR A 60 -23.50 9.99 4.02
C THR A 60 -23.06 8.72 3.29
N LYS A 61 -23.17 8.70 1.96
CA LYS A 61 -22.68 7.59 1.13
C LYS A 61 -21.16 7.50 1.13
N ILE A 62 -20.44 8.62 1.04
CA ILE A 62 -18.98 8.62 1.14
C ILE A 62 -18.54 8.11 2.52
N GLN A 63 -19.18 8.56 3.59
CA GLN A 63 -18.88 8.10 4.95
C GLN A 63 -19.11 6.59 5.12
N SER A 64 -20.20 6.05 4.58
CA SER A 64 -20.45 4.60 4.66
C SER A 64 -19.43 3.78 3.86
N VAL A 65 -19.04 4.25 2.67
CA VAL A 65 -17.98 3.61 1.88
C VAL A 65 -16.64 3.67 2.62
N GLN A 66 -16.28 4.82 3.20
CA GLN A 66 -15.06 4.98 3.98
C GLN A 66 -15.03 4.05 5.21
N HIS A 67 -16.18 3.86 5.86
CA HIS A 67 -16.31 2.95 6.99
C HIS A 67 -16.00 1.50 6.58
N VAL A 68 -16.64 1.01 5.52
CA VAL A 68 -16.39 -0.35 5.00
C VAL A 68 -14.93 -0.53 4.58
N VAL A 69 -14.34 0.46 3.89
CA VAL A 69 -12.93 0.41 3.48
C VAL A 69 -12.00 0.31 4.69
N LYS A 70 -12.31 1.03 5.79
CA LYS A 70 -11.54 0.95 7.02
C LYS A 70 -11.61 -0.46 7.63
N GLU A 71 -12.79 -1.06 7.69
CA GLU A 71 -12.97 -2.43 8.23
C GLU A 71 -12.20 -3.47 7.41
N GLU A 72 -12.27 -3.39 6.08
CA GLU A 72 -11.52 -4.29 5.19
C GLU A 72 -10.01 -4.10 5.32
N LEU A 73 -9.54 -2.86 5.46
CA LEU A 73 -8.12 -2.56 5.69
C LEU A 73 -7.63 -3.17 7.01
N GLU A 74 -8.38 -3.00 8.09
CA GLU A 74 -8.05 -3.62 9.37
C GLU A 74 -8.04 -5.16 9.27
N SER A 75 -8.98 -5.73 8.52
CA SER A 75 -9.02 -7.17 8.22
C SER A 75 -7.78 -7.63 7.45
N ALA A 76 -7.36 -6.87 6.44
CA ALA A 76 -6.14 -7.14 5.68
C ALA A 76 -4.89 -7.06 6.56
N ILE A 77 -4.77 -6.04 7.41
CA ILE A 77 -3.68 -5.91 8.40
C ILE A 77 -3.65 -7.14 9.32
N ARG A 78 -4.81 -7.57 9.84
CA ARG A 78 -4.90 -8.79 10.67
C ARG A 78 -4.45 -10.05 9.91
N ARG A 79 -4.82 -10.20 8.64
CA ARG A 79 -4.38 -11.32 7.78
C ARG A 79 -2.87 -11.29 7.56
N PHE A 80 -2.30 -10.14 7.24
CA PHE A 80 -0.85 -9.98 7.07
C PHE A 80 -0.09 -10.26 8.35
N LYS A 81 -0.59 -9.76 9.50
CA LYS A 81 -0.04 -10.08 10.82
C LYS A 81 -0.06 -11.58 11.08
N LYS A 82 -1.21 -12.25 10.90
CA LYS A 82 -1.32 -13.71 11.08
C LYS A 82 -0.35 -14.48 10.19
N TYR A 83 -0.19 -14.06 8.94
CA TYR A 83 0.76 -14.70 8.02
C TYR A 83 2.22 -14.47 8.43
N ALA A 84 2.58 -13.24 8.82
CA ALA A 84 3.91 -12.91 9.30
C ALA A 84 4.24 -13.65 10.60
N ASP A 85 3.30 -13.68 11.56
CA ASP A 85 3.48 -14.29 12.86
C ASP A 85 3.60 -15.83 12.78
N ARG A 86 3.02 -16.49 11.76
CA ARG A 86 3.16 -17.95 11.56
C ARG A 86 4.62 -18.42 11.48
N ASN A 87 5.50 -17.59 10.91
CA ASN A 87 6.90 -17.92 10.71
C ASN A 87 7.82 -17.20 11.71
N ARG A 88 7.27 -16.47 12.68
CA ARG A 88 8.05 -15.82 13.73
C ARG A 88 8.31 -16.80 14.87
N ALA A 89 9.58 -17.00 15.20
CA ALA A 89 9.96 -17.67 16.43
C ALA A 89 9.61 -16.77 17.63
N ILE A 90 9.27 -17.39 18.77
CA ILE A 90 9.15 -16.67 20.03
C ILE A 90 10.53 -16.02 20.30
N PRO A 91 10.59 -14.68 20.43
CA PRO A 91 11.86 -14.04 20.73
C PRO A 91 12.33 -14.48 22.13
N PRO A 92 13.64 -14.71 22.31
CA PRO A 92 14.22 -14.80 23.64
C PRO A 92 13.88 -13.58 24.50
N ASP A 93 13.87 -13.74 25.81
CA ASP A 93 13.78 -12.61 26.73
C ASP A 93 15.11 -11.86 26.73
N PHE A 94 15.17 -10.73 26.02
CA PHE A 94 16.38 -9.92 25.89
C PHE A 94 16.46 -8.91 27.03
N GLN A 95 17.60 -8.84 27.68
CA GLN A 95 17.89 -7.84 28.69
C GLN A 95 18.69 -6.68 28.08
N PRO A 96 18.53 -5.45 28.60
CA PRO A 96 19.33 -4.31 28.17
C PRO A 96 20.84 -4.65 28.26
N GLY A 97 21.53 -4.55 27.13
CA GLY A 97 22.94 -4.88 27.00
C GLY A 97 23.28 -6.21 26.35
N ASP A 98 22.28 -7.05 26.06
CA ASP A 98 22.48 -8.30 25.32
C ASP A 98 22.88 -8.05 23.86
N LYS A 99 23.67 -8.95 23.29
CA LYS A 99 24.06 -8.89 21.88
C LYS A 99 23.11 -9.72 21.03
N VAL A 100 22.48 -9.09 20.04
CA VAL A 100 21.56 -9.73 19.10
C VAL A 100 22.12 -9.69 17.68
N TRP A 101 21.90 -10.76 16.92
CA TRP A 101 22.26 -10.84 15.51
C TRP A 101 21.13 -10.24 14.65
N LEU A 102 21.47 -9.24 13.83
CA LEU A 102 20.57 -8.61 12.88
C LEU A 102 20.94 -9.00 11.45
N ALA A 103 20.02 -9.59 10.70
CA ALA A 103 20.21 -9.82 9.28
C ALA A 103 20.13 -8.49 8.52
N SER A 104 21.24 -8.01 7.97
CA SER A 104 21.30 -6.72 7.27
C SER A 104 20.86 -6.80 5.80
N LYS A 105 20.58 -8.01 5.29
CA LYS A 105 20.25 -8.29 3.88
C LYS A 105 19.16 -7.38 3.29
N ASN A 106 18.13 -7.04 4.07
CA ASN A 106 16.97 -6.27 3.62
C ASN A 106 16.84 -4.90 4.31
N ILE A 107 17.85 -4.45 5.07
CA ILE A 107 17.78 -3.21 5.82
C ILE A 107 18.69 -2.19 5.14
N LYS A 108 18.10 -1.09 4.67
CA LYS A 108 18.86 0.07 4.18
C LYS A 108 19.31 0.89 5.37
N THR A 109 20.59 0.82 5.71
CA THR A 109 21.19 1.66 6.75
C THR A 109 21.63 3.00 6.17
N THR A 110 21.57 4.06 6.96
CA THR A 110 22.10 5.39 6.63
C THR A 110 23.63 5.45 6.66
N ARG A 111 24.29 4.35 7.01
CA ARG A 111 25.76 4.25 7.03
C ARG A 111 26.29 4.10 5.61
N THR A 112 27.28 4.91 5.29
CA THR A 112 27.98 4.95 3.99
C THR A 112 28.84 3.70 3.73
N ILE A 113 29.24 2.97 4.77
CA ILE A 113 30.08 1.78 4.68
C ILE A 113 29.31 0.56 5.17
N LYS A 114 29.10 -0.41 4.28
CA LYS A 114 28.71 -1.78 4.65
C LYS A 114 29.91 -2.43 5.34
N LYS A 115 30.04 -2.28 6.66
CA LYS A 115 31.14 -2.94 7.38
C LYS A 115 30.84 -4.44 7.43
N LEU A 116 31.62 -5.21 6.67
CA LEU A 116 31.50 -6.66 6.50
C LEU A 116 31.74 -7.42 7.82
N HIS A 117 30.79 -8.27 8.19
CA HIS A 117 31.12 -9.62 8.65
C HIS A 117 30.79 -10.59 7.50
N LYS A 118 31.59 -11.66 7.37
CA LYS A 118 31.63 -12.58 6.21
C LYS A 118 30.27 -13.21 5.83
N ASP A 119 29.27 -13.15 6.70
CA ASP A 119 28.03 -13.94 6.60
C ASP A 119 26.72 -13.11 6.63
N GLY A 120 26.79 -11.77 6.55
CA GLY A 120 25.59 -10.91 6.40
C GLY A 120 24.77 -10.63 7.66
N TRP A 121 25.37 -10.85 8.84
CA TRP A 121 24.78 -10.57 10.14
C TRP A 121 25.56 -9.48 10.90
N ASP A 122 24.84 -8.52 11.46
CA ASP A 122 25.39 -7.44 12.30
C ASP A 122 25.07 -7.72 13.78
N LEU A 123 26.06 -7.55 14.67
CA LEU A 123 25.84 -7.61 16.12
C LEU A 123 25.38 -6.25 16.63
N LEU A 124 24.18 -6.19 17.19
CA LEU A 124 23.66 -5.01 17.89
C LEU A 124 23.54 -5.29 19.40
N LYS A 125 23.71 -4.24 20.21
CA LYS A 125 23.47 -4.30 21.64
C LYS A 125 22.05 -3.80 21.90
N PHE A 126 21.25 -4.60 22.63
CA PHE A 126 19.88 -4.26 23.02
C PHE A 126 19.87 -3.10 24.03
#